data_AF-A0A3C2D836-F1
#
_entry.id   AF-A0A3C2D836-F1
#
_cell.length_a   1.000
_cell.length_b   1.000
_cell.length_c   1.000
_cell.angle_alpha   90.00
_cell.angle_beta   90.00
_cell.angle_gamma   90.00
#
_symmetry.space_group_name_H-M   'P 1'
#
loop_
_entity.id
_entity.type
_entity.pdbx_description
1 polymer ?
#
loop_
_entity_poly.entity_id
_entity_poly.type
_entity_poly.pdbx_seq_one_letter_code
_entity_poly.pdbx_strand_id
1 'polypeptide(L)'
;MIRAWPFPTAMSVKQGAMEVLSLHYPHLVQIPMKHISSRKTVRYLSPKHGTELSKMAYPVKEIISVRYDPTVEFEFKKADQFKAIKLLIDQSWILPNPGNASIFMDQVAQWSFYQLTYSNNEKALDAISKLFDHD
;
A
#
# COMPACT_ATOMS: atom_id res chain seq x y z
N MET A 1 9.62 17.29 -1.86
CA MET A 1 8.27 16.70 -1.90
C MET A 1 8.43 15.19 -1.92
N ILE A 2 7.88 14.51 -0.91
CA ILE A 2 7.80 13.07 -0.79
C ILE A 2 6.93 12.58 -1.93
N ARG A 3 7.45 11.60 -2.65
CA ARG A 3 6.76 10.97 -3.76
C ARG A 3 6.52 9.51 -3.45
N ALA A 4 5.33 9.03 -3.80
CA ALA A 4 5.04 7.61 -3.84
C ALA A 4 5.59 7.06 -5.16
N TRP A 5 6.46 6.07 -5.04
CA TRP A 5 6.87 5.24 -6.18
C TRP A 5 5.93 4.05 -6.23
N PRO A 6 5.52 3.58 -7.42
CA PRO A 6 4.71 2.38 -7.55
C PRO A 6 5.54 1.18 -7.08
N PHE A 7 5.36 0.83 -5.80
CA PHE A 7 5.85 -0.38 -5.19
C PHE A 7 4.83 -1.48 -5.51
N PRO A 8 5.27 -2.68 -5.91
CA PRO A 8 6.47 -3.35 -5.39
C PRO A 8 7.64 -3.56 -6.34
N THR A 9 8.85 -3.31 -5.82
CA THR A 9 10.12 -3.70 -6.46
C THR A 9 10.39 -5.21 -6.39
N ALA A 10 9.62 -5.96 -5.59
CA ALA A 10 9.38 -7.41 -5.62
C ALA A 10 8.33 -7.77 -4.55
N MET A 11 7.45 -8.75 -4.80
CA MET A 11 6.50 -9.27 -3.80
C MET A 11 6.87 -10.67 -3.35
N SER A 12 6.74 -10.92 -2.05
CA SER A 12 6.71 -12.28 -1.50
C SER A 12 5.27 -12.80 -1.51
N VAL A 13 4.96 -13.72 -2.41
CA VAL A 13 3.65 -14.35 -2.49
C VAL A 13 3.60 -15.59 -1.61
N LYS A 14 2.70 -15.60 -0.63
CA LYS A 14 2.41 -16.77 0.22
C LYS A 14 1.57 -17.78 -0.56
N GLN A 15 1.68 -19.06 -0.19
CA GLN A 15 0.91 -20.14 -0.83
C GLN A 15 -0.61 -19.89 -0.83
N GLY A 16 -1.17 -19.36 0.25
CA GLY A 16 -2.61 -19.07 0.33
C GLY A 16 -3.10 -17.98 -0.65
N ALA A 17 -2.20 -17.19 -1.23
CA ALA A 17 -2.55 -16.19 -2.24
C ALA A 17 -2.36 -16.68 -3.68
N MET A 18 -1.87 -17.91 -3.88
CA MET A 18 -1.54 -18.43 -5.21
C MET A 18 -2.77 -18.58 -6.11
N GLU A 19 -3.91 -18.99 -5.55
CA GLU A 19 -5.15 -19.17 -6.30
C GLU A 19 -5.58 -17.86 -6.99
N VAL A 20 -5.60 -16.76 -6.23
CA VAL A 20 -5.98 -15.44 -6.75
C VAL A 20 -4.88 -14.85 -7.65
N LEU A 21 -3.64 -14.85 -7.18
CA LEU A 21 -2.56 -14.14 -7.90
C LEU A 21 -2.11 -14.83 -9.18
N SER A 22 -2.28 -16.16 -9.31
CA SER A 22 -1.90 -16.86 -10.54
C SER A 22 -2.82 -16.52 -11.72
N LEU A 23 -4.05 -16.05 -11.47
CA LEU A 23 -4.95 -15.55 -12.51
C LEU A 23 -4.40 -14.28 -13.19
N HIS A 24 -3.73 -13.42 -12.41
CA HIS A 24 -3.14 -12.17 -12.89
C HIS A 24 -1.67 -12.32 -13.31
N TYR A 25 -0.96 -13.26 -12.67
CA TYR A 25 0.46 -13.53 -12.91
C TYR A 25 0.69 -15.02 -13.17
N PRO A 26 0.32 -15.57 -14.34
CA PRO A 26 0.37 -17.02 -14.59
C PRO A 26 1.74 -17.66 -14.42
N HIS A 27 2.81 -16.90 -14.73
CA HIS A 27 4.20 -17.35 -14.56
C HIS A 27 4.57 -17.62 -13.10
N LEU A 28 3.80 -17.13 -12.12
CA LEU A 28 4.03 -17.37 -10.69
C LEU A 28 4.01 -18.86 -10.34
N VAL A 29 3.25 -19.68 -11.08
CA VAL A 29 3.19 -21.14 -10.94
C VAL A 29 4.54 -21.80 -11.27
N GLN A 30 5.36 -21.15 -12.10
CA GLN A 30 6.68 -21.64 -12.52
C GLN A 30 7.80 -21.15 -11.60
N ILE A 31 7.58 -20.09 -10.81
CA ILE A 31 8.60 -19.52 -9.93
C ILE A 31 8.91 -20.48 -8.76
N PRO A 32 10.16 -20.92 -8.56
CA PRO A 32 10.48 -21.87 -7.50
C PRO A 32 10.13 -21.33 -6.12
N MET A 33 9.60 -22.21 -5.30
CA MET A 33 9.22 -21.91 -3.92
C MET A 33 10.48 -21.76 -3.04
N LYS A 34 10.50 -20.75 -2.17
CA LYS A 34 11.60 -20.46 -1.25
C LYS A 34 11.15 -20.63 0.20
N HIS A 35 11.89 -21.43 0.95
CA HIS A 35 11.71 -21.59 2.39
C HIS A 35 12.47 -20.47 3.12
N ILE A 36 11.76 -19.66 3.89
CA ILE A 36 12.33 -18.56 4.69
C ILE A 36 12.46 -18.97 6.16
N SER A 37 11.51 -19.76 6.66
CA SER A 37 11.54 -20.37 7.99
C SER A 37 10.63 -21.61 8.00
N SER A 38 10.62 -22.36 9.09
CA SER A 38 9.74 -23.54 9.28
C SER A 38 8.25 -23.26 9.07
N ARG A 39 7.81 -22.01 9.18
CA ARG A 39 6.41 -21.59 9.02
C ARG A 39 6.19 -20.63 7.84
N LYS A 40 7.22 -20.31 7.07
CA LYS A 40 7.12 -19.29 6.01
C LYS A 40 7.78 -19.77 4.73
N THR A 41 6.92 -19.93 3.74
CA THR A 41 7.29 -20.37 2.41
C THR A 41 6.63 -19.45 1.40
N VAL A 42 7.42 -18.92 0.46
CA VAL A 42 6.99 -17.87 -0.47
C VAL A 42 7.54 -18.08 -1.87
N ARG A 43 6.89 -17.50 -2.86
CA ARG A 43 7.44 -17.27 -4.20
C ARG A 43 7.71 -15.78 -4.37
N TYR A 44 8.76 -15.43 -5.09
CA TYR A 44 9.10 -14.03 -5.32
C TYR A 44 8.60 -13.60 -6.70
N LEU A 45 7.62 -12.69 -6.72
CA LEU A 45 7.20 -12.03 -7.94
C LEU A 45 8.06 -10.77 -8.13
N SER A 46 8.95 -10.79 -9.12
CA SER A 46 9.72 -9.61 -9.49
C SER A 46 8.89 -8.68 -10.37
N PRO A 47 9.09 -7.35 -10.28
CA PRO A 47 8.55 -6.41 -11.23
C PRO A 47 9.16 -6.66 -12.61
N LYS A 48 8.42 -6.32 -13.66
CA LYS A 48 8.97 -6.30 -15.01
C LYS A 48 9.98 -5.15 -15.10
N HIS A 49 11.27 -5.49 -15.20
CA HIS A 49 12.35 -4.52 -15.39
C HIS A 49 12.12 -3.68 -16.66
N GLY A 50 12.50 -2.40 -16.62
CA GLY A 50 12.45 -1.50 -17.77
C GLY A 50 11.05 -1.02 -18.17
N THR A 51 10.02 -1.29 -17.36
CA THR A 51 8.67 -0.78 -17.59
C THR A 51 8.54 0.67 -17.17
N GLU A 52 7.66 1.43 -17.82
CA GLU A 52 7.36 2.82 -17.47
C GLU A 52 6.93 2.99 -16.00
N LEU A 53 6.25 1.98 -15.43
CA LEU A 53 5.92 1.91 -14.01
C LEU A 53 7.15 2.14 -13.11
N SER A 54 8.29 1.54 -13.44
CA SER A 54 9.53 1.69 -12.64
C SER A 54 10.11 3.10 -12.61
N LYS A 55 9.66 3.99 -13.50
CA LYS A 55 10.12 5.39 -13.59
C LYS A 55 9.12 6.38 -12.99
N MET A 56 7.92 5.92 -12.64
CA MET A 56 6.85 6.80 -12.15
C MET A 56 7.10 7.22 -10.70
N ALA A 57 6.78 8.47 -10.39
CA ALA A 57 6.81 9.00 -9.03
C ALA A 57 5.70 10.04 -8.87
N TYR A 58 4.78 9.79 -7.94
CA TYR A 58 3.57 10.60 -7.76
C TYR A 58 3.65 11.45 -6.50
N PRO A 59 3.23 12.72 -6.52
CA PRO A 59 3.05 13.49 -5.30
C PRO A 59 2.00 12.81 -4.41
N VAL A 60 2.22 12.83 -3.10
CA VAL A 60 1.25 12.31 -2.13
C VAL A 60 0.37 13.46 -1.64
N LYS A 61 -0.95 13.25 -1.66
CA LYS A 61 -1.96 14.19 -1.15
C LYS A 61 -2.84 13.53 -0.08
N GLU A 62 -3.29 12.31 -0.33
CA GLU A 62 -4.07 11.52 0.61
C GLU A 62 -3.36 10.25 1.10
N ILE A 63 -3.65 9.84 2.33
CA ILE A 63 -3.31 8.52 2.88
C ILE A 63 -4.57 7.84 3.39
N ILE A 64 -4.78 6.60 2.97
CA ILE A 64 -5.94 5.78 3.35
C ILE A 64 -5.45 4.60 4.20
N SER A 65 -5.96 4.50 5.44
CA SER A 65 -5.79 3.31 6.27
C SER A 65 -6.89 2.31 5.94
N VAL A 66 -6.50 1.14 5.42
CA VAL A 66 -7.42 0.12 4.91
C VAL A 66 -7.54 -1.04 5.90
N ARG A 67 -8.78 -1.41 6.25
CA ARG A 67 -9.11 -2.56 7.09
C ARG A 67 -10.20 -3.40 6.44
N TYR A 68 -9.94 -4.70 6.27
CA TYR A 68 -11.00 -5.64 5.93
C TYR A 68 -11.72 -6.08 7.21
N ASP A 69 -13.06 -6.03 7.21
CA ASP A 69 -13.91 -6.47 8.31
C ASP A 69 -15.19 -7.09 7.76
N PRO A 70 -15.40 -8.42 7.87
CA PRO A 70 -16.54 -9.10 7.26
C PRO A 70 -17.90 -8.63 7.83
N THR A 71 -17.91 -7.95 8.99
CA THR A 71 -19.12 -7.43 9.63
C THR A 71 -19.50 -6.01 9.18
N VAL A 72 -18.59 -5.31 8.49
CA VAL A 72 -18.78 -3.94 8.03
C VAL A 72 -18.83 -3.95 6.51
N GLU A 73 -20.01 -3.74 5.93
CA GLU A 73 -20.15 -3.73 4.46
C GLU A 73 -19.22 -2.69 3.84
N PHE A 74 -19.31 -1.44 4.31
CA PHE A 74 -18.50 -0.32 3.86
C PHE A 74 -18.59 0.86 4.84
N GLU A 75 -17.44 1.39 5.24
CA GLU A 75 -17.30 2.62 6.02
C GLU A 75 -16.08 3.39 5.50
N PHE A 76 -16.30 4.60 4.99
CA PHE A 76 -15.23 5.49 4.54
C PHE A 76 -15.38 6.86 5.17
N LYS A 77 -14.37 7.29 5.92
CA LYS A 77 -14.41 8.55 6.68
C LYS A 77 -13.06 9.23 6.74
N LYS A 78 -13.08 10.55 6.92
CA LYS A 78 -11.88 11.32 7.22
C LYS A 78 -11.35 10.90 8.60
N ALA A 79 -10.04 10.66 8.68
CA ALA A 79 -9.37 10.29 9.91
C ALA A 79 -8.99 11.54 10.71
N ASP A 80 -8.87 11.38 12.02
CA ASP A 80 -8.20 12.37 12.85
C ASP A 80 -6.74 12.51 12.42
N GLN A 81 -6.33 13.73 12.06
CA GLN A 81 -5.03 13.98 11.46
C GLN A 81 -3.89 13.59 12.41
N PHE A 82 -3.99 13.92 13.70
CA PHE A 82 -2.95 13.61 14.67
C PHE A 82 -2.78 12.09 14.87
N LYS A 83 -3.88 11.36 15.08
CA LYS A 83 -3.85 9.90 15.20
C LYS A 83 -3.32 9.23 13.94
N ALA A 84 -3.69 9.74 12.76
CA ALA A 84 -3.25 9.19 11.48
C ALA A 84 -1.74 9.42 11.25
N ILE A 85 -1.24 10.62 11.55
CA ILE A 85 0.20 10.92 11.49
C ILE A 85 0.98 10.04 12.46
N LYS A 86 0.50 9.89 13.70
CA LYS A 86 1.14 8.99 14.67
C LYS A 86 1.22 7.56 14.14
N LEU A 87 0.11 7.03 13.63
CA LEU A 87 0.09 5.69 13.03
C LEU A 87 1.07 5.58 11.86
N LEU A 88 1.13 6.59 10.99
CA LEU A 88 2.05 6.61 9.88
C LEU A 88 3.50 6.56 10.35
N ILE A 89 3.87 7.36 11.36
CA ILE A 89 5.22 7.35 11.95
C ILE A 89 5.53 5.98 12.56
N ASP A 90 4.59 5.40 13.32
CA ASP A 90 4.75 4.08 13.94
C ASP A 90 4.97 2.95 12.90
N GLN A 91 4.39 3.11 11.69
CA GLN A 91 4.51 2.15 10.59
C GLN A 91 5.68 2.45 9.64
N SER A 92 6.29 3.63 9.74
CA SER A 92 7.32 4.09 8.83
C SER A 92 8.71 3.92 9.43
N TRP A 93 9.68 3.58 8.57
CA TRP A 93 11.08 3.74 8.92
C TRP A 93 11.58 5.08 8.39
N ILE A 94 11.76 6.05 9.30
CA ILE A 94 12.31 7.37 8.98
C ILE A 94 13.76 7.38 9.43
N LEU A 95 14.68 7.69 8.51
CA LEU A 95 16.10 7.83 8.85
C LEU A 95 16.24 8.89 9.96
N PRO A 96 16.95 8.60 11.08
CA PRO A 96 17.03 9.49 12.24
C PRO A 96 17.97 10.68 12.00
N ASN A 97 17.63 11.50 11.01
CA ASN A 97 18.29 12.75 10.66
C ASN A 97 17.27 13.90 10.82
N PRO A 98 17.58 14.94 11.61
CA PRO A 98 16.67 16.08 11.83
C PRO A 98 16.16 16.74 10.55
N GLY A 99 16.98 16.85 9.50
CA GLY A 99 16.58 17.43 8.23
C GLY A 99 15.51 16.59 7.52
N ASN A 100 15.66 15.26 7.55
CA ASN A 100 14.68 14.34 6.98
C ASN A 100 13.36 14.36 7.77
N ALA A 101 13.45 14.43 9.09
CA ALA A 101 12.29 14.54 9.96
C ALA A 101 11.50 15.85 9.70
N SER A 102 12.19 16.99 9.57
CA SER A 102 11.53 18.27 9.24
C SER A 102 10.80 18.20 7.91
N ILE A 103 11.49 17.74 6.85
CA ILE A 103 10.90 17.62 5.50
C ILE A 103 9.65 16.72 5.52
N PHE A 104 9.69 15.63 6.30
CA PHE A 104 8.54 14.75 6.47
C PHE A 104 7.40 15.45 7.18
N MET A 105 7.67 16.10 8.32
CA MET A 105 6.64 16.78 9.12
C MET A 105 5.97 17.94 8.38
N ASP A 106 6.74 18.73 7.64
CA ASP A 106 6.22 19.87 6.86
C ASP A 106 5.24 19.41 5.77
N GLN A 107 5.47 18.23 5.21
CA GLN A 107 4.64 17.69 4.12
C GLN A 107 3.45 16.88 4.62
N VAL A 108 3.66 16.03 5.62
CA VAL A 108 2.60 15.20 6.20
C VAL A 108 1.48 16.06 6.81
N ALA A 109 1.82 17.27 7.28
CA ALA A 109 0.85 18.25 7.76
C ALA A 109 -0.11 18.76 6.67
N GLN A 110 0.26 18.68 5.39
CA GLN A 110 -0.56 19.08 4.25
C GLN A 110 -1.45 17.95 3.71
N TRP A 111 -1.23 16.71 4.16
CA TRP A 111 -1.97 15.56 3.65
C TRP A 111 -3.32 15.38 4.32
N SER A 112 -4.27 14.82 3.56
CA SER A 112 -5.54 14.35 4.10
C SER A 112 -5.46 12.87 4.43
N PHE A 113 -6.10 12.48 5.53
CA PHE A 113 -6.09 11.10 6.01
C PHE A 113 -7.51 10.53 6.03
N TYR A 114 -7.65 9.29 5.61
CA TYR A 114 -8.93 8.59 5.58
C TYR A 114 -8.81 7.19 6.19
N GLN A 115 -9.93 6.67 6.66
CA GLN A 115 -10.09 5.30 7.10
C GLN A 115 -11.14 4.61 6.22
N LEU A 116 -10.76 3.46 5.67
CA LEU A 116 -11.63 2.58 4.91
C LEU A 116 -11.74 1.25 5.65
N THR A 117 -12.94 0.95 6.16
CA THR A 117 -13.28 -0.39 6.66
C THR A 117 -14.30 -1.00 5.71
N TYR A 118 -14.07 -2.22 5.23
CA TYR A 118 -14.92 -2.78 4.18
C TYR A 118 -14.97 -4.31 4.20
N SER A 119 -16.06 -4.84 3.65
CA SER A 119 -16.17 -6.22 3.16
C SER A 119 -16.66 -6.29 1.72
N ASN A 120 -17.26 -5.20 1.20
CA ASN A 120 -17.65 -5.05 -0.19
C ASN A 120 -16.52 -4.40 -1.02
N ASN A 121 -15.87 -5.20 -1.87
CA ASN A 121 -14.75 -4.75 -2.71
C ASN A 121 -15.14 -3.66 -3.72
N GLU A 122 -16.34 -3.73 -4.30
CA GLU A 122 -16.79 -2.77 -5.32
C GLU A 122 -16.98 -1.38 -4.71
N LYS A 123 -17.63 -1.30 -3.54
CA LYS A 123 -17.79 -0.04 -2.80
C LYS A 123 -16.44 0.56 -2.37
N ALA A 124 -15.52 -0.28 -1.91
CA ALA A 124 -14.17 0.15 -1.56
C ALA A 124 -13.41 0.74 -2.76
N LEU A 125 -13.47 0.07 -3.92
CA LEU A 125 -12.82 0.55 -5.14
C LEU A 125 -13.45 1.85 -5.65
N ASP A 126 -14.78 1.95 -5.67
CA ASP A 126 -15.49 3.17 -6.10
C ASP A 126 -15.12 4.38 -5.22
N ALA A 127 -15.02 4.19 -3.90
CA ALA A 127 -14.63 5.26 -2.98
C ALA A 127 -13.18 5.72 -3.18
N ILE A 128 -12.27 4.78 -3.45
CA ILE A 128 -10.87 5.10 -3.75
C ILE A 128 -10.76 5.83 -5.09
N SER A 129 -11.45 5.37 -6.13
CA SER A 129 -11.44 6.01 -7.46
C SER A 129 -11.90 7.45 -7.40
N LYS A 130 -12.96 7.75 -6.64
CA LYS A 130 -13.44 9.13 -6.47
C LYS A 130 -12.41 10.08 -5.85
N LEU A 131 -11.46 9.57 -5.04
CA LEU A 131 -10.38 10.41 -4.53
C LEU A 131 -9.39 10.81 -5.63
N PHE A 132 -9.20 9.98 -6.65
CA PHE A 132 -8.38 10.32 -7.81
C PHE A 132 -9.07 11.31 -8.76
N ASP A 133 -10.41 11.38 -8.74
CA ASP A 133 -11.19 12.31 -9.57
C ASP A 133 -11.26 13.73 -8.99
N HIS A 134 -10.70 13.96 -7.80
CA HIS A 134 -10.62 15.29 -7.15
C HIS A 134 -9.37 16.10 -7.55
N ASP A 135 -8.67 15.70 -8.61
CA ASP A 135 -7.51 16.40 -9.19
C ASP A 135 -7.87 17.43 -10.28
#